data_AF-A0A7W9ILJ9-F1
#
_entry.id   AF-A0A7W9ILJ9-F1
#
_cell.length_a   1.000
_cell.length_b   1.000
_cell.length_c   1.000
_cell.angle_alpha   90.00
_cell.angle_beta   90.00
_cell.angle_gamma   90.00
#
_symmetry.space_group_name_H-M   'P 1'
#
loop_
_entity.id
_entity.type
_entity.pdbx_description
1 polymer ?
#
loop_
_entity_poly.entity_id
_entity_poly.type
_entity_poly.pdbx_seq_one_letter_code
_entity_poly.pdbx_strand_id
1 'polypeptide(L)' 'MAPEQVTPEADLFDDLHATSLIRVELLMALEEAFDIKVPDEEVADVRTIGDVHRLVVKLS' A
#
# COMPACT_ATOMS: atom_id res chain seq x y z
N MET A 1 6.72 5.88 -13.24
CA MET A 1 5.68 6.51 -12.39
C MET A 1 6.12 7.94 -12.17
N ALA A 2 5.28 8.91 -12.53
CA ALA A 2 5.55 10.31 -12.20
C ALA A 2 5.17 10.54 -10.71
N PRO A 3 6.00 11.24 -9.91
CA PRO A 3 5.72 11.47 -8.48
C PRO A 3 4.34 12.10 -8.22
N GLU A 4 3.85 12.90 -9.16
CA GLU A 4 2.58 13.61 -9.08
C GLU A 4 1.36 12.66 -9.16
N GLN A 5 1.55 11.43 -9.62
CA GLN A 5 0.50 10.42 -9.69
C GLN A 5 0.23 9.74 -8.34
N VAL A 6 1.12 9.90 -7.36
CA VAL A 6 0.98 9.30 -6.03
C VAL A 6 0.09 10.20 -5.16
N THR A 7 -1.21 10.13 -5.41
CA THR A 7 -2.23 10.82 -4.61
C THR A 7 -2.98 9.81 -3.73
N PRO A 8 -3.61 10.25 -2.62
CA PRO A 8 -4.41 9.35 -1.78
C PRO A 8 -5.51 8.58 -2.52
N GLU A 9 -6.04 9.16 -3.60
CA GLU A 9 -7.10 8.59 -4.42
C GLU A 9 -6.58 7.65 -5.51
N ALA A 10 -5.26 7.66 -5.79
CA ALA A 10 -4.69 6.86 -6.86
C ALA A 10 -4.86 5.37 -6.58
N ASP A 11 -5.45 4.67 -7.55
CA ASP A 11 -5.58 3.22 -7.53
C ASP A 11 -4.22 2.57 -7.80
N LEU A 12 -3.82 1.64 -6.93
CA LEU A 12 -2.54 0.96 -7.03
C LEU A 12 -2.41 0.20 -8.35
N PHE A 13 -3.47 -0.42 -8.86
CA PHE A 13 -3.44 -1.27 -10.06
C PHE A 13 -3.80 -0.48 -11.31
N ASP A 14 -4.89 0.29 -11.24
CA ASP A 14 -5.45 0.96 -12.42
C ASP A 14 -4.65 2.22 -12.78
N ASP A 15 -4.25 3.03 -11.78
CA ASP A 15 -3.56 4.32 -12.01
C ASP A 15 -2.03 4.20 -11.89
N LEU A 16 -1.56 3.42 -10.92
CA LEU A 16 -0.13 3.25 -10.64
C LEU A 16 0.46 2.00 -11.30
N HIS A 17 -0.39 1.15 -11.92
CA HIS A 17 0.03 -0.08 -12.60
C HIS A 17 0.89 -0.99 -11.72
N ALA A 18 0.64 -0.98 -10.41
CA ALA A 18 1.22 -1.92 -9.48
C ALA A 18 0.74 -3.32 -9.84
N THR A 19 1.66 -4.27 -9.84
CA THR A 19 1.35 -5.69 -10.01
C THR A 19 1.09 -6.32 -8.65
N SER A 20 0.54 -7.54 -8.64
CA SER A 20 0.37 -8.31 -7.39
C SER A 20 1.69 -8.51 -6.64
N LEU A 21 2.82 -8.59 -7.34
CA LEU A 21 4.15 -8.67 -6.74
C LEU A 21 4.56 -7.35 -6.08
N ILE A 22 4.33 -6.21 -6.77
CA ILE A 22 4.62 -4.87 -6.22
C ILE A 22 3.82 -4.63 -4.94
N ARG A 23 2.58 -5.12 -4.83
CA ARG A 23 1.79 -5.03 -3.59
C ARG A 23 2.47 -5.77 -2.43
N VAL A 24 3.01 -6.96 -2.65
CA VAL A 24 3.71 -7.74 -1.62
C VAL A 24 5.00 -7.04 -1.19
N GLU A 25 5.78 -6.56 -2.17
CA GLU A 25 7.03 -5.83 -1.89
C GLU A 25 6.78 -4.53 -1.12
N LEU A 26 5.75 -3.76 -1.50
CA LEU A 26 5.34 -2.55 -0.79
C LEU A 26 4.98 -2.88 0.67
N LEU A 27 4.20 -3.95 0.88
CA LEU A 27 3.80 -4.34 2.22
C LEU A 27 4.99 -4.72 3.09
N MET A 28 5.89 -5.56 2.58
CA MET A 28 7.09 -5.98 3.30
C MET A 28 7.97 -4.78 3.67
N ALA A 29 8.09 -3.80 2.75
CA ALA A 29 8.84 -2.57 3.02
C ALA A 29 8.20 -1.71 4.12
N LEU A 30 6.86 -1.68 4.21
CA LEU A 30 6.15 -0.96 5.27
C LEU A 30 6.29 -1.67 6.62
N GLU A 31 6.17 -3.00 6.64
CA GLU A 31 6.39 -3.81 7.84
C GLU A 31 7.78 -3.59 8.43
N GLU A 32 8.83 -3.63 7.59
CA GLU A 32 10.20 -3.39 8.01
C GLU A 32 10.44 -1.92 8.43
N ALA A 33 9.90 -0.95 7.69
CA ALA A 33 10.13 0.46 7.97
C ALA A 33 9.46 0.95 9.26
N PHE A 34 8.30 0.39 9.61
CA PHE A 34 7.51 0.81 10.78
C PHE A 34 7.53 -0.22 11.92
N ASP A 35 8.23 -1.36 11.76
CA ASP A 35 8.23 -2.48 12.70
C ASP A 35 6.80 -2.98 13.04
N ILE A 36 5.94 -3.03 12.01
CA ILE A 36 4.54 -3.48 12.10
C ILE A 36 4.37 -4.85 11.44
N LYS A 37 3.25 -5.51 11.76
CA LYS A 37 2.79 -6.70 11.03
C LYS A 37 1.41 -6.46 10.45
N VAL A 38 1.25 -6.70 9.16
CA VAL A 38 -0.02 -6.56 8.47
C VAL A 38 -0.66 -7.93 8.25
N PRO A 39 -1.89 -8.17 8.73
CA PRO A 39 -2.63 -9.39 8.42
C PRO A 39 -3.03 -9.45 6.94
N ASP A 40 -2.92 -10.63 6.32
CA ASP A 40 -3.28 -10.86 4.91
C ASP A 40 -4.69 -10.38 4.55
N GLU A 41 -5.64 -10.47 5.48
CA GLU A 41 -7.02 -10.03 5.31
C GLU A 41 -7.12 -8.52 5.04
N GLU A 42 -6.30 -7.71 5.72
CA GLU A 42 -6.31 -6.26 5.54
C GLU A 42 -5.59 -5.84 4.24
N VAL A 43 -4.63 -6.64 3.78
CA VAL A 43 -3.92 -6.42 2.51
C VAL A 43 -4.85 -6.58 1.31
N ALA A 44 -5.81 -7.51 1.40
CA ALA A 44 -6.77 -7.76 0.32
C ALA A 44 -7.68 -6.55 0.05
N ASP A 45 -7.93 -5.73 1.08
CA ASP A 45 -8.78 -4.55 0.99
C ASP A 45 -8.01 -3.28 0.55
N VAL A 46 -6.68 -3.34 0.44
CA VAL A 46 -5.86 -2.20 0.00
C VAL A 46 -5.96 -2.04 -1.52
N ARG A 47 -6.60 -0.94 -1.94
CA ARG A 47 -6.74 -0.59 -3.36
C ARG A 47 -6.09 0.73 -3.74
N THR A 48 -6.08 1.70 -2.83
CA THR A 48 -5.55 3.05 -3.06
C THR A 48 -4.35 3.37 -2.16
N ILE A 49 -3.58 4.40 -2.51
CA ILE A 49 -2.53 4.93 -1.62
C ILE A 49 -3.11 5.40 -0.28
N GLY A 50 -4.33 5.93 -0.27
CA GLY A 50 -5.03 6.32 0.95
C GLY A 50 -5.33 5.12 1.86
N ASP A 51 -5.62 3.95 1.29
CA ASP A 51 -5.79 2.71 2.06
C ASP A 51 -4.48 2.28 2.71
N VAL A 52 -3.37 2.34 1.97
CA VAL A 52 -2.02 2.05 2.51
C VAL A 52 -1.71 2.96 3.69
N HIS A 53 -1.94 4.26 3.55
CA HIS A 53 -1.72 5.21 4.64
C HIS A 53 -2.59 4.89 5.86
N ARG A 54 -3.88 4.60 5.66
CA ARG A 54 -4.79 4.19 6.76
C ARG A 54 -4.32 2.93 7.46
N LEU A 55 -3.87 1.94 6.69
CA LEU A 55 -3.37 0.67 7.20
C LEU A 55 -2.17 0.88 8.12
N VAL A 56 -1.19 1.67 7.67
CA VAL A 56 0.00 1.99 8.46
C VAL A 56 -0.38 2.73 9.74
N VAL A 57 -1.21 3.78 9.64
CA VAL A 57 -1.67 4.56 10.82
C VAL A 57 -2.47 3.72 11.82
N LYS A 58 -3.20 2.70 11.36
CA LYS A 58 -3.97 1.80 12.23
C LYS A 58 -3.06 0.86 13.04
N LEU A 59 -1.89 0.51 12.49
CA LEU A 59 -0.99 -0.51 13.03
C LEU A 59 0.25 0.06 13.74
N SER A 60 0.57 1.34 13.50
CA SER A 60 1.61 2.11 14.22
C SER A 60 1.12 2.62 15.57
#